data_AF-A0A090SY48-F1
#
_entry.id   AF-A0A090SY48-F1
#
_cell.length_a   1.000
_cell.length_b   1.000
_cell.length_c   1.000
_cell.angle_alpha   90.00
_cell.angle_beta   90.00
_cell.angle_gamma   90.00
#
_symmetry.space_group_name_H-M   'P 1'
#
loop_
_entity.id
_entity.type
_entity.pdbx_description
1 polymer ?
#
loop_
_entity_poly.entity_id
_entity_poly.type
_entity_poly.pdbx_seq_one_letter_code
_entity_poly.pdbx_strand_id
1 'polypeptide(L)'
;MDFRVDLAIVERLPKGCRFGLTLHNLSEKSHANWQLHFVFERFITPDSLSQGNLTQVGTFCSLNIEGTPLYANNHVYVEFCIATAPFKSLNDGIKEAYLNTDSLTQYPVTTSLLYLGQEKTNRIQLAMSLKADTV
;
A
#
# COMPACT_ATOMS: atom_id res chain seq x y z
N MET A 1 -18.51 0.22 -4.48
CA MET A 1 -17.04 0.38 -4.51
C MET A 1 -16.51 -1.00 -4.73
N ASP A 2 -15.99 -1.24 -5.93
CA ASP A 2 -15.88 -2.60 -6.47
C ASP A 2 -14.48 -3.18 -6.27
N PHE A 3 -13.49 -2.31 -6.05
CA PHE A 3 -12.10 -2.70 -5.80
C PHE A 3 -11.52 -1.91 -4.63
N ARG A 4 -10.70 -2.60 -3.85
CA ARG A 4 -10.01 -2.04 -2.69
C ARG A 4 -8.61 -2.59 -2.58
N VAL A 5 -7.65 -1.74 -2.21
CA VAL A 5 -6.26 -2.15 -1.94
C VAL A 5 -5.89 -1.82 -0.50
N ASP A 6 -5.32 -2.81 0.17
CA ASP A 6 -4.84 -2.72 1.53
C ASP A 6 -3.34 -2.94 1.57
N LEU A 7 -2.63 -2.10 2.32
CA LEU A 7 -1.18 -2.20 2.51
C LEU A 7 -0.89 -2.36 4.01
N ALA A 8 -0.08 -3.35 4.35
CA ALA A 8 0.31 -3.63 5.73
C ALA A 8 1.81 -3.85 5.86
N ILE A 9 2.40 -3.37 6.94
CA ILE A 9 3.76 -3.77 7.35
C ILE A 9 3.68 -5.19 7.89
N VAL A 10 4.30 -6.13 7.17
CA VAL A 10 4.40 -7.54 7.58
C VAL A 10 5.58 -7.72 8.53
N GLU A 11 6.72 -7.11 8.19
CA GLU A 11 7.96 -7.28 8.94
C GLU A 11 8.86 -6.04 8.83
N ARG A 12 9.52 -5.67 9.94
CA ARG A 12 10.52 -4.60 9.96
C ARG A 12 11.91 -5.24 9.93
N LEU A 13 12.67 -4.97 8.87
CA LEU A 13 14.00 -5.53 8.65
C LEU A 13 15.08 -4.56 9.16
N PRO A 14 16.31 -5.03 9.47
CA PRO A 14 17.39 -4.15 9.94
C PRO A 14 17.74 -2.99 9.01
N LYS A 15 17.53 -3.16 7.70
CA LYS A 15 17.77 -2.15 6.66
C LYS A 15 16.56 -1.96 5.73
N GLY A 16 15.35 -2.16 6.22
CA GLY A 16 14.18 -2.11 5.36
C GLY A 16 12.86 -2.46 6.03
N CYS A 17 11.85 -2.67 5.20
CA CYS A 17 10.53 -3.09 5.64
C CYS A 17 9.90 -3.98 4.56
N ARG A 18 9.28 -5.08 4.99
CA ARG A 18 8.47 -5.95 4.14
C ARG A 18 7.00 -5.57 4.27
N PHE A 19 6.36 -5.40 3.14
CA PHE A 19 4.94 -5.05 3.03
C PHE A 19 4.17 -6.20 2.41
N GLY A 20 2.93 -6.35 2.87
CA GLY A 20 1.91 -7.15 2.21
C GLY A 20 0.89 -6.22 1.59
N LEU A 21 0.68 -6.36 0.29
CA LEU A 21 -0.34 -5.68 -0.48
C LEU A 21 -1.45 -6.68 -0.81
N THR A 22 -2.68 -6.33 -0.45
CA THR A 22 -3.87 -7.14 -0.74
C THR A 22 -4.80 -6.36 -1.65
N LEU A 23 -5.04 -6.87 -2.86
CA LEU A 23 -6.01 -6.34 -3.80
C LEU A 23 -7.30 -7.14 -3.70
N HIS A 24 -8.38 -6.50 -3.28
CA HIS A 24 -9.71 -7.08 -3.17
C HIS A 24 -10.56 -6.72 -4.40
N ASN A 25 -11.17 -7.74 -4.99
CA ASN A 25 -12.28 -7.61 -5.92
C ASN A 25 -13.57 -7.90 -5.18
N LEU A 26 -14.31 -6.84 -4.91
CA LEU A 26 -15.61 -6.85 -4.22
C LEU A 26 -16.77 -6.83 -5.24
N SER A 27 -16.46 -6.98 -6.52
CA SER A 27 -17.44 -7.07 -7.58
C SER A 27 -17.84 -8.53 -7.84
N GLU A 28 -18.97 -8.69 -8.53
CA GLU A 28 -19.46 -9.97 -9.01
C GLU A 28 -18.76 -10.47 -10.31
N LYS A 29 -17.78 -9.70 -10.83
CA LYS A 29 -17.09 -10.02 -12.08
C LYS A 29 -15.66 -10.47 -11.82
N SER A 30 -15.22 -11.50 -12.53
CA SER A 30 -13.83 -11.94 -12.53
C SER A 30 -13.06 -11.28 -13.67
N HIS A 31 -11.80 -10.92 -13.45
CA HIS A 31 -10.93 -10.29 -14.44
C HIS A 31 -9.70 -11.16 -14.70
N ALA A 32 -9.54 -11.62 -15.95
CA ALA A 32 -8.48 -12.56 -16.31
C ALA A 32 -7.15 -11.83 -16.49
N ASN A 33 -7.14 -10.71 -17.24
CA ASN A 33 -5.98 -9.83 -17.31
C ASN A 33 -6.31 -8.50 -16.64
N TRP A 34 -5.70 -8.32 -15.47
CA TRP A 34 -5.80 -7.12 -14.67
C TRP A 34 -4.40 -6.55 -14.46
N GLN A 35 -4.34 -5.24 -14.28
CA GLN A 35 -3.12 -4.54 -13.88
C GLN A 35 -3.47 -3.47 -12.87
N LEU A 36 -2.89 -3.57 -11.68
CA LEU A 36 -3.04 -2.59 -10.62
C LEU A 36 -2.00 -1.49 -10.82
N HIS A 37 -2.46 -0.25 -10.89
CA HIS A 37 -1.61 0.92 -10.89
C HIS A 37 -1.81 1.68 -9.58
N PHE A 38 -0.72 2.11 -8.97
CA PHE A 38 -0.77 2.82 -7.70
C PHE A 38 0.40 3.77 -7.51
N VAL A 39 0.19 4.77 -6.66
CA VAL A 39 1.23 5.74 -6.30
C VAL A 39 1.90 5.32 -5.00
N PHE A 40 3.21 5.09 -5.07
CA PHE A 40 4.05 4.73 -3.93
C PHE A 40 5.36 5.50 -3.95
N GLU A 41 5.60 6.29 -2.90
CA GLU A 41 6.70 7.26 -2.86
C GLU A 41 8.08 6.63 -2.59
N ARG A 42 8.14 5.34 -2.22
CA ARG A 42 9.40 4.66 -1.91
C ARG A 42 9.80 3.72 -3.02
N PHE A 43 11.11 3.56 -3.18
CA PHE A 43 11.67 2.59 -4.11
C PHE A 43 11.42 1.17 -3.59
N ILE A 44 10.69 0.39 -4.38
CA ILE A 44 10.46 -1.04 -4.14
C ILE A 44 11.67 -1.81 -4.67
N THR A 45 12.22 -2.71 -3.85
CA THR A 45 13.33 -3.56 -4.27
C THR A 45 12.83 -4.57 -5.30
N PRO A 46 13.27 -4.54 -6.58
CA PRO A 46 12.65 -5.35 -7.64
C PRO A 46 12.67 -6.85 -7.34
N ASP A 47 13.80 -7.38 -6.86
CA ASP A 47 13.99 -8.81 -6.56
C ASP A 47 13.28 -9.28 -5.27
N SER A 48 12.55 -8.40 -4.59
CA SER A 48 11.84 -8.73 -3.35
C SER A 48 10.37 -9.07 -3.56
N LEU A 49 9.85 -8.95 -4.78
CA LEU A 49 8.47 -9.22 -5.09
C LEU A 49 8.20 -10.73 -4.96
N SER A 50 7.21 -11.11 -4.14
CA SER A 50 6.93 -12.52 -3.88
C SER A 50 6.31 -13.24 -5.08
N GLN A 51 5.55 -12.53 -5.91
CA GLN A 51 4.94 -13.06 -7.13
C GLN A 51 4.49 -11.94 -8.07
N GLY A 52 4.45 -12.27 -9.37
CA GLY A 52 4.06 -11.35 -10.43
C GLY A 52 5.21 -10.49 -10.94
N ASN A 53 4.85 -9.39 -11.60
CA ASN A 53 5.77 -8.41 -12.14
C ASN A 53 5.39 -7.03 -11.60
N LEU A 54 6.38 -6.28 -11.14
CA LEU A 54 6.21 -4.91 -10.68
C LEU A 54 7.19 -3.99 -11.41
N THR A 55 6.64 -2.96 -12.05
CA THR A 55 7.43 -1.88 -12.64
C THR A 55 7.19 -0.59 -11.87
N GLN A 56 8.24 0.18 -11.67
CA GLN A 56 8.18 1.46 -10.97
C GLN A 56 8.91 2.53 -11.78
N VAL A 57 8.21 3.62 -12.10
CA VAL A 57 8.76 4.80 -12.77
C VAL A 57 8.49 6.00 -11.87
N GLY A 58 9.51 6.45 -11.12
CA GLY A 58 9.34 7.44 -10.06
C GLY A 58 8.44 6.90 -8.95
N THR A 59 7.30 7.55 -8.70
CA THR A 59 6.31 7.10 -7.72
C THR A 59 5.21 6.23 -8.32
N PHE A 60 5.16 6.09 -9.65
CA PHE A 60 4.13 5.33 -10.34
C PHE A 60 4.52 3.85 -10.41
N CYS A 61 3.71 3.00 -9.80
CA CYS A 61 3.90 1.55 -9.78
C CYS A 61 2.82 0.85 -10.61
N SER A 62 3.22 -0.18 -11.36
CA SER A 62 2.30 -1.08 -12.06
C SER A 62 2.60 -2.52 -11.64
N LEU A 63 1.57 -3.22 -11.20
CA LEU A 63 1.63 -4.59 -10.69
C LEU A 63 0.65 -5.47 -11.47
N ASN A 64 1.12 -6.63 -11.90
CA ASN A 64 0.28 -7.70 -12.43
C ASN A 64 0.85 -9.06 -12.00
N ILE A 65 -0.02 -10.08 -11.95
CA ILE A 65 0.42 -11.46 -11.75
C ILE A 65 -0.06 -12.27 -12.94
N GLU A 66 0.88 -12.68 -13.79
CA GLU A 66 0.57 -13.45 -14.98
C GLU A 66 -0.09 -14.79 -14.61
N GLY A 67 -1.13 -15.16 -15.35
CA GLY A 67 -1.85 -16.42 -15.14
C GLY A 67 -2.69 -16.49 -13.85
N THR A 68 -2.83 -15.39 -13.09
CA THR A 68 -3.64 -15.34 -11.88
C THR A 68 -4.84 -14.39 -12.07
N PRO A 69 -6.02 -14.91 -12.44
CA PRO A 69 -7.24 -14.11 -12.53
C PRO A 69 -7.62 -13.51 -11.18
N LEU A 70 -8.12 -12.28 -11.21
CA LEU A 70 -8.75 -11.64 -10.06
C LEU A 70 -10.22 -12.06 -10.01
N TYR A 71 -10.50 -13.14 -9.29
CA TYR A 71 -11.86 -13.69 -9.16
C TYR A 71 -12.82 -12.73 -8.45
N ALA A 72 -14.09 -12.82 -8.81
CA ALA A 72 -15.18 -12.12 -8.14
C ALA A 72 -15.20 -12.45 -6.64
N ASN A 73 -15.50 -11.45 -5.81
CA ASN A 73 -15.57 -11.58 -4.34
C ASN A 73 -14.32 -12.22 -3.70
N ASN A 74 -13.15 -12.06 -4.32
CA ASN A 74 -11.91 -12.64 -3.87
C ASN A 74 -10.80 -11.58 -3.82
N HIS A 75 -9.59 -11.99 -3.45
CA HIS A 75 -8.44 -11.12 -3.34
C HIS A 75 -7.17 -11.79 -3.84
N VAL A 76 -6.19 -10.96 -4.16
CA VAL A 76 -4.83 -11.35 -4.50
C VAL A 76 -3.90 -10.70 -3.49
N TYR A 77 -2.89 -11.47 -3.08
CA TYR A 77 -1.90 -11.04 -2.10
C TYR A 77 -0.51 -11.04 -2.72
N VAL A 78 0.26 -9.99 -2.49
CA VAL A 78 1.67 -9.94 -2.88
C VAL A 78 2.49 -9.28 -1.80
N GLU A 79 3.74 -9.71 -1.63
CA GLU A 79 4.69 -9.06 -0.76
C GLU A 79 5.82 -8.41 -1.55
N PHE A 80 6.35 -7.33 -1.00
CA PHE A 80 7.57 -6.70 -1.49
C PHE A 80 8.29 -5.99 -0.35
N CYS A 81 9.57 -5.70 -0.55
CA CYS A 81 10.41 -4.99 0.39
C CYS A 81 10.84 -3.62 -0.13
N ILE A 82 11.13 -2.73 0.82
CA ILE A 82 11.87 -1.49 0.57
C ILE A 82 13.15 -1.48 1.39
N ALA A 83 14.19 -0.83 0.88
CA ALA A 83 15.49 -0.69 1.57
C ALA A 83 15.61 0.61 2.39
N THR A 84 14.48 1.18 2.83
CA THR A 84 14.45 2.43 3.60
C THR A 84 13.85 2.22 4.99
N ALA A 85 14.03 3.22 5.86
CA ALA A 85 13.48 3.16 7.21
C ALA A 85 11.96 2.89 7.19
N PRO A 86 11.45 2.10 8.14
CA PRO A 86 10.03 1.79 8.22
C PRO A 86 9.16 3.05 8.30
N PHE A 87 7.96 2.97 7.73
CA PHE A 87 6.96 4.04 7.84
C PHE A 87 6.53 4.26 9.29
N LYS A 88 6.18 5.52 9.58
CA LYS A 88 5.76 6.03 10.90
C LYS A 88 4.42 6.76 10.84
N SER A 89 3.86 6.96 9.65
CA SER A 89 2.58 7.63 9.46
C SER A 89 1.65 6.73 8.64
N LEU A 90 0.37 6.74 9.02
CA LEU A 90 -0.69 6.00 8.31
C LEU A 90 -0.85 6.51 6.87
N ASN A 91 -0.47 7.76 6.63
CA ASN A 91 -0.53 8.39 5.32
C ASN A 91 0.66 8.04 4.42
N ASP A 92 1.70 7.37 4.91
CA ASP A 92 2.87 7.00 4.09
C ASP A 92 2.58 5.81 3.15
N GLY A 93 1.38 5.23 3.22
CA GLY A 93 0.94 4.13 2.36
C GLY A 93 0.63 4.55 0.92
N ILE A 94 -0.23 3.75 0.28
CA ILE A 94 -0.68 4.01 -1.10
C ILE A 94 -1.57 5.25 -1.10
N LYS A 95 -1.20 6.26 -1.90
CA LYS A 95 -1.96 7.50 -2.00
C LYS A 95 -3.21 7.32 -2.84
N GLU A 96 -3.01 6.79 -4.05
CA GLU A 96 -4.04 6.61 -5.07
C GLU A 96 -3.78 5.30 -5.81
N ALA A 97 -4.85 4.68 -6.30
CA ALA A 97 -4.77 3.46 -7.10
C ALA A 97 -5.94 3.36 -8.09
N TYR A 98 -5.68 2.70 -9.21
CA TYR A 98 -6.71 2.31 -10.18
C TYR A 98 -6.38 0.95 -10.80
N LEU A 99 -7.39 0.27 -11.29
CA LEU A 99 -7.29 -1.06 -11.90
C LEU A 99 -7.60 -0.95 -13.40
N ASN A 100 -6.66 -1.40 -14.22
CA ASN A 100 -6.91 -1.68 -15.62
C ASN A 100 -7.35 -3.14 -15.77
N THR A 101 -8.33 -3.37 -16.65
CA THR A 101 -8.87 -4.71 -16.94
C THR A 101 -8.87 -4.96 -18.44
N ASP A 102 -9.15 -6.20 -18.83
CA ASP A 102 -9.30 -6.69 -20.20
C ASP A 102 -10.03 -5.76 -21.17
N SER A 103 -11.07 -5.05 -20.70
CA SER A 103 -11.88 -4.15 -21.53
C SER A 103 -11.25 -2.75 -21.71
N LEU A 104 -9.98 -2.57 -21.36
CA LEU A 104 -9.28 -1.27 -21.27
C LEU A 104 -10.04 -0.25 -20.39
N THR A 105 -10.92 -0.76 -19.54
CA THR A 105 -11.71 0.05 -18.62
C THR A 105 -10.93 0.24 -17.34
N GLN A 106 -10.84 1.50 -16.91
CA GLN A 106 -10.19 1.90 -15.68
C GLN A 106 -11.21 1.94 -14.55
N TYR A 107 -10.95 1.21 -13.48
CA TYR A 107 -11.77 1.26 -12.28
C TYR A 107 -11.00 1.95 -11.16
N PRO A 108 -11.60 2.93 -10.45
CA PRO A 108 -10.98 3.50 -9.26
C PRO A 108 -10.85 2.41 -8.19
N VAL A 109 -9.70 2.37 -7.52
CA VAL A 109 -9.43 1.44 -6.42
C VAL A 109 -9.38 2.22 -5.13
N THR A 110 -10.18 1.80 -4.15
CA THR A 110 -10.20 2.45 -2.83
C THR A 110 -8.95 2.05 -2.06
N THR A 111 -8.18 3.02 -1.56
CA THR A 111 -6.97 2.79 -0.77
C THR A 111 -7.30 2.83 0.71
N SER A 112 -6.88 1.81 1.46
CA SER A 112 -6.91 1.87 2.93
C SER A 112 -5.68 2.56 3.48
N LEU A 113 -5.81 3.10 4.70
CA LEU A 113 -4.67 3.56 5.47
C LEU A 113 -3.68 2.42 5.69
N LEU A 114 -2.38 2.74 5.69
CA LEU A 114 -1.33 1.79 5.96
C LEU A 114 -1.50 1.20 7.37
N TYR A 115 -1.51 -0.13 7.46
CA TYR A 115 -1.42 -0.79 8.75
C TYR A 115 0.04 -0.83 9.24
N LEU A 116 0.35 -0.03 10.27
CA LEU A 116 1.71 0.13 10.81
C LEU A 116 2.12 -0.98 11.80
N GLY A 117 1.19 -1.84 12.23
CA GLY A 117 1.40 -2.77 13.34
C GLY A 117 1.49 -2.06 14.69
N GLN A 118 2.34 -2.55 15.61
CA GLN A 118 2.52 -1.96 16.94
C GLN A 118 3.51 -0.78 16.89
N GLU A 119 3.03 0.44 17.17
CA GLU A 119 3.88 1.63 17.27
C GLU A 119 4.09 2.09 18.72
N LYS A 120 5.32 2.53 19.04
CA LYS A 120 5.59 3.26 20.28
C LYS A 120 5.07 4.68 20.16
N THR A 121 4.01 5.00 20.90
CA THR A 121 3.38 6.33 20.89
C THR A 121 4.14 7.31 21.79
N ASN A 122 5.33 7.74 21.37
CA ASN A 122 6.01 8.84 22.06
C ASN A 122 5.41 10.16 21.57
N ARG A 123 4.49 10.73 22.36
CA ARG A 123 3.89 12.03 22.05
C ARG A 123 4.80 13.15 22.56
N ILE A 124 4.96 14.21 21.76
CA ILE A 124 5.55 15.45 22.24
C ILE A 124 4.50 16.13 23.12
N GLN A 125 4.79 16.27 24.41
CA GLN A 125 3.95 17.01 25.34
C GLN A 125 4.48 18.44 25.44
N LEU A 126 3.66 19.41 25.00
CA LEU A 126 4.00 20.82 25.13
C LEU A 126 3.79 21.24 26.59
N ALA A 127 4.85 21.69 27.25
CA ALA A 127 4.75 22.26 28.60
C ALA A 127 4.08 23.64 28.50
N MET A 128 2.90 23.79 29.09
CA MET A 128 2.21 25.07 29.16
C MET A 128 2.80 25.86 30.34
N SER A 129 3.67 26.83 30.05
CA SER A 129 4.20 27.74 31.08
C SER A 129 3.20 28.87 31.30
N LEU A 130 2.34 28.72 32.31
CA LEU A 130 1.55 29.83 32.84
C LEU A 130 2.50 30.72 33.65
N LYS A 131 3.00 31.80 33.05
CA LYS A 131 3.49 32.93 33.83
C LYS A 131 2.29 33.60 34.46
N ALA A 132 2.12 33.41 35.76
CA ALA A 132 1.22 34.24 36.56
C ALA A 132 1.86 35.63 36.66
N ASP A 133 1.38 36.57 35.86
CA ASP A 133 1.68 37.99 36.08
C ASP A 133 1.02 38.39 37.39
N THR A 134 1.84 38.56 38.43
CA THR A 134 1.40 39.05 39.73
C THR A 134 1.40 40.57 39.64
N VAL A 135 0.22 41.18 39.71
CA VAL A 135 0.05 42.64 39.92
C VAL A 135 -0.20 42.88 41.40
#